data_AF-A0A388LIU0-F1
#
_entry.id   AF-A0A388LIU0-F1
#
_cell.length_a   1.000
_cell.length_b   1.000
_cell.length_c   1.000
_cell.angle_alpha   90.00
_cell.angle_beta   90.00
_cell.angle_gamma   90.00
#
_symmetry.space_group_name_H-M   'P 1'
#
loop_
_entity.id
_entity.type
_entity.pdbx_description
1 polymer ?
#
loop_
_entity_poly.entity_id
_entity_poly.type
_entity_poly.pdbx_seq_one_letter_code
_entity_poly.pdbx_strand_id
1 'polypeptide(L)'
;MQDFIEMQNQKKEEKALREQKRNELLEQEEAERMRLEAKEARAAKKARKRAEERRVAAEAENERRAQMKKNVNISVAVKINELEDNWFQRLHRVIGPLYKTVGDKGKKKVTYVSDHGSRSERKTPKTPKAAQVGVKEVRACTPVTRGTLERLRYRNKVIDDLKSLDMVELQKLCKGEGISYNGKIKSILDIADKRAMVKFGATCQEFAEVIRLDDSEALDAGSVDGELPEDASA
;
A
#
# COMPACT_ATOMS: atom_id res chain seq x y z
N MET A 1 -53.10 -29.99 -83.87
CA MET A 1 -53.52 -28.77 -83.11
C MET A 1 -53.72 -29.07 -81.62
N GLN A 2 -54.33 -30.20 -81.24
CA GLN A 2 -54.49 -30.61 -79.82
C GLN A 2 -53.17 -30.79 -79.06
N ASP A 3 -52.17 -31.44 -79.66
CA ASP A 3 -50.88 -31.70 -78.99
C ASP A 3 -50.16 -30.42 -78.52
N PHE A 4 -50.34 -29.32 -79.25
CA PHE A 4 -49.75 -28.03 -78.90
C PHE A 4 -50.40 -27.40 -77.66
N ILE A 5 -51.71 -27.60 -77.49
CA ILE A 5 -52.46 -27.11 -76.33
C ILE A 5 -52.06 -27.91 -75.10
N GLU A 6 -51.92 -29.23 -75.25
CA GLU A 6 -51.52 -30.12 -74.16
C GLU A 6 -50.08 -29.84 -73.69
N MET A 7 -49.15 -29.64 -74.63
CA MET A 7 -47.78 -29.23 -74.34
C MET A 7 -47.71 -27.86 -73.62
N GLN A 8 -48.55 -26.90 -74.01
CA GLN A 8 -48.64 -25.60 -73.34
C GLN A 8 -49.17 -25.72 -71.90
N ASN A 9 -50.14 -26.60 -71.67
CA ASN A 9 -50.68 -26.85 -70.33
C ASN A 9 -49.66 -27.55 -69.43
N GLN A 10 -48.98 -28.59 -69.93
CA GLN A 10 -47.91 -29.27 -69.18
C GLN A 10 -46.77 -28.31 -68.80
N LYS A 11 -46.37 -27.43 -69.73
CA LYS A 11 -45.33 -26.42 -69.46
C LYS A 11 -45.76 -25.40 -68.39
N LYS A 12 -47.05 -25.05 -68.34
CA LYS A 12 -47.60 -24.16 -67.30
C LYS A 12 -47.67 -24.86 -65.95
N GLU A 13 -48.11 -26.11 -65.91
CA GLU A 13 -48.17 -26.92 -64.68
C GLU A 13 -46.77 -27.18 -64.10
N GLU A 14 -45.78 -27.50 -64.95
CA GLU A 14 -44.40 -27.68 -64.51
C GLU A 14 -43.81 -26.39 -63.94
N LYS A 15 -44.12 -25.23 -64.56
CA LYS A 15 -43.68 -23.93 -64.05
C LYS A 15 -44.33 -23.60 -62.71
N ALA A 16 -45.63 -23.87 -62.54
CA ALA A 16 -46.33 -23.65 -61.28
C ALA A 16 -45.79 -24.53 -60.15
N LEU A 17 -45.50 -25.81 -60.43
CA LEU A 17 -44.92 -26.72 -59.45
C LEU A 17 -43.49 -26.30 -59.05
N ARG A 18 -42.68 -25.84 -60.01
CA ARG A 18 -41.33 -25.31 -59.73
C ARG A 18 -41.39 -24.05 -58.87
N GLU A 19 -42.35 -23.17 -59.12
CA GLU A 19 -42.56 -21.96 -58.32
C GLU A 19 -43.04 -22.28 -56.90
N GLN A 20 -43.97 -23.22 -56.75
CA GLN A 20 -44.43 -23.70 -55.44
C GLN A 20 -43.29 -24.31 -54.62
N LYS A 21 -42.48 -25.19 -55.23
CA LYS A 21 -41.32 -25.80 -54.55
C LYS A 21 -40.27 -24.77 -54.14
N ARG A 22 -40.05 -23.73 -54.96
CA ARG A 22 -39.13 -22.63 -54.62
C ARG A 22 -39.66 -21.82 -53.43
N ASN A 23 -40.95 -21.52 -53.40
CA ASN A 23 -41.56 -20.77 -52.30
C ASN A 23 -41.58 -21.59 -51.00
N GLU A 24 -41.89 -22.88 -51.07
CA GLU A 24 -41.85 -23.78 -49.92
C GLU A 24 -40.43 -23.92 -49.34
N LEU A 25 -39.42 -24.00 -50.20
CA LEU A 25 -38.02 -24.05 -49.77
C LEU A 25 -37.59 -22.75 -49.06
N LEU A 26 -38.00 -21.59 -49.60
CA LEU A 26 -37.74 -20.30 -48.96
C LEU A 26 -38.44 -20.19 -47.59
N GLU A 27 -39.69 -20.66 -47.49
CA GLU A 27 -40.43 -20.66 -46.22
C GLU A 27 -39.78 -21.60 -45.18
N GLN A 28 -39.29 -22.76 -45.61
CA GLN A 28 -38.54 -23.68 -44.74
C GLN A 28 -37.22 -23.06 -44.25
N GLU A 29 -36.49 -22.36 -45.12
CA GLU A 29 -35.25 -21.66 -44.76
C GLU A 29 -35.50 -20.52 -43.76
N GLU A 30 -36.54 -19.72 -43.97
CA GLU A 30 -36.94 -18.66 -43.04
C GLU A 30 -37.38 -19.24 -41.68
N ALA A 31 -38.15 -20.33 -41.67
CA ALA A 31 -38.57 -21.00 -40.45
C ALA A 31 -37.36 -21.58 -39.68
N GLU A 32 -36.37 -22.13 -40.38
CA GLU A 32 -35.13 -22.60 -39.75
C GLU A 32 -34.31 -21.45 -39.17
N ARG A 33 -34.17 -20.34 -39.91
CA ARG A 33 -33.49 -19.14 -39.45
C ARG A 33 -34.13 -18.56 -38.20
N MET A 34 -35.46 -18.48 -38.15
CA MET A 34 -36.20 -18.04 -36.96
C MET A 34 -35.99 -18.98 -35.76
N ARG A 35 -35.89 -20.30 -36.01
CA ARG A 35 -35.59 -21.28 -34.94
C ARG A 35 -34.17 -21.13 -34.41
N LEU A 36 -33.19 -20.85 -35.26
CA LEU A 36 -31.81 -20.61 -34.84
C LEU A 36 -31.69 -19.31 -34.05
N GLU A 37 -32.27 -18.22 -34.54
CA GLU A 37 -32.27 -16.93 -33.84
C GLU A 37 -32.95 -17.02 -32.47
N ALA A 38 -34.07 -17.73 -32.36
CA ALA A 38 -34.74 -17.97 -31.08
C ALA A 38 -33.88 -18.80 -30.10
N LYS A 39 -33.13 -19.79 -30.61
CA LYS A 39 -32.19 -20.59 -29.80
C LYS A 39 -31.02 -19.73 -29.33
N GLU A 40 -30.45 -18.90 -30.20
CA GLU A 40 -29.35 -17.98 -29.88
C GLU A 40 -29.78 -16.92 -28.87
N ALA A 41 -30.96 -16.32 -29.03
CA ALA A 41 -31.51 -15.35 -28.08
C ALA A 41 -31.71 -15.97 -26.68
N ARG A 42 -32.17 -17.23 -26.62
CA ARG A 42 -32.30 -17.98 -25.35
C ARG A 42 -30.93 -18.28 -24.75
N ALA A 43 -29.96 -18.69 -25.56
CA ALA A 43 -28.59 -18.95 -25.11
C ALA A 43 -27.91 -17.66 -24.59
N ALA A 44 -28.06 -16.54 -25.31
CA ALA A 44 -27.53 -15.24 -24.92
C ALA A 44 -28.17 -14.72 -23.62
N LYS A 45 -29.49 -14.85 -23.47
CA LYS A 45 -30.17 -14.49 -22.21
C LYS A 45 -29.70 -15.34 -21.03
N LYS A 46 -29.51 -16.65 -21.24
CA LYS A 46 -28.97 -17.57 -20.22
C LYS A 46 -27.52 -17.23 -19.88
N ALA A 47 -26.70 -16.88 -20.86
CA ALA A 47 -25.31 -16.47 -20.66
C ALA A 47 -25.22 -15.16 -19.86
N ARG A 48 -26.05 -14.16 -20.20
CA ARG A 48 -26.13 -12.89 -19.45
C ARG A 48 -26.55 -13.12 -18.00
N LYS A 49 -27.59 -13.91 -17.76
CA LYS A 49 -28.04 -14.25 -16.40
C LYS A 49 -26.92 -14.91 -15.57
N ARG A 50 -26.20 -15.89 -16.15
CA ARG A 50 -25.07 -16.55 -15.48
C ARG A 50 -23.89 -15.59 -15.22
N ALA A 51 -23.62 -14.66 -16.14
CA ALA A 51 -22.57 -13.67 -15.96
C ALA A 51 -22.92 -12.68 -14.84
N GLU A 52 -24.18 -12.26 -14.75
CA GLU A 52 -24.67 -11.39 -13.68
C GLU A 52 -24.65 -12.08 -12.32
N GLU A 53 -25.12 -13.33 -12.23
CA GLU A 53 -25.04 -14.15 -11.01
C GLU A 53 -23.58 -14.30 -10.52
N ARG A 54 -22.63 -14.54 -11.43
CA ARG A 54 -21.20 -14.60 -11.09
C ARG A 54 -20.66 -13.27 -10.58
N ARG A 55 -21.11 -12.15 -11.16
CA ARG A 55 -20.67 -10.82 -10.73
C ARG A 55 -21.17 -10.52 -9.31
N VAL A 56 -22.44 -10.81 -9.03
CA VAL A 56 -23.04 -10.66 -7.70
C VAL A 56 -22.34 -11.56 -6.68
N ALA A 57 -22.05 -12.82 -7.03
CA ALA A 57 -21.32 -13.72 -6.15
C ALA A 57 -19.89 -13.22 -5.85
N ALA A 58 -19.17 -12.71 -6.85
CA ALA A 58 -17.83 -12.15 -6.67
C ALA A 58 -17.84 -10.89 -5.80
N GLU A 59 -18.86 -10.04 -5.94
CA GLU A 59 -19.04 -8.85 -5.12
C GLU A 59 -19.32 -9.20 -3.65
N ALA A 60 -20.22 -10.16 -3.39
CA ALA A 60 -20.50 -10.65 -2.04
C ALA A 60 -19.26 -11.30 -1.38
N GLU A 61 -18.44 -12.03 -2.15
CA GLU A 61 -17.18 -12.59 -1.63
C GLU A 61 -16.18 -11.48 -1.26
N ASN A 62 -16.04 -10.47 -2.12
CA ASN A 62 -15.17 -9.32 -1.86
C ASN A 62 -15.61 -8.55 -0.60
N GLU A 63 -16.93 -8.37 -0.40
CA GLU A 63 -17.47 -7.75 0.80
C GLU A 63 -17.12 -8.55 2.07
N ARG A 64 -17.29 -9.89 2.03
CA ARG A 64 -16.92 -10.77 3.15
C ARG A 64 -15.42 -10.65 3.47
N ARG A 65 -14.56 -10.58 2.46
CA ARG A 65 -13.11 -10.38 2.63
C ARG A 65 -12.80 -9.01 3.24
N ALA A 66 -13.48 -7.96 2.80
CA ALA A 66 -13.32 -6.62 3.35
C ALA A 66 -13.73 -6.55 4.83
N GLN A 67 -14.82 -7.22 5.21
CA GLN A 67 -15.26 -7.29 6.60
C GLN A 67 -14.26 -8.07 7.48
N MET A 68 -13.77 -9.22 7.01
CA MET A 68 -12.72 -9.94 7.73
C MET A 68 -11.46 -9.09 7.91
N LYS A 69 -11.04 -8.36 6.88
CA LYS A 69 -9.88 -7.45 6.98
C LYS A 69 -10.10 -6.35 8.02
N LYS A 70 -11.30 -5.78 8.10
CA LYS A 70 -11.67 -4.81 9.15
C LYS A 70 -11.58 -5.44 10.54
N ASN A 71 -12.16 -6.64 10.73
CA ASN A 71 -12.14 -7.34 12.02
C ASN A 71 -10.70 -7.69 12.46
N VAL A 72 -9.86 -8.14 11.52
CA VAL A 72 -8.44 -8.40 11.79
C VAL A 72 -7.71 -7.12 12.19
N ASN A 73 -7.95 -6.01 11.49
CA ASN A 73 -7.33 -4.73 11.82
C ASN A 73 -7.75 -4.23 13.21
N ILE A 74 -9.04 -4.33 13.55
CA ILE A 74 -9.55 -3.97 14.88
C ILE A 74 -8.91 -4.85 15.95
N SER A 75 -8.85 -6.18 15.75
CA SER A 75 -8.23 -7.09 16.71
C SER A 75 -6.75 -6.79 16.93
N VAL A 76 -6.00 -6.44 15.87
CA VAL A 76 -4.59 -6.02 15.98
C VAL A 76 -4.48 -4.71 16.76
N ALA A 77 -5.34 -3.73 16.48
CA ALA A 77 -5.33 -2.45 17.20
C ALA A 77 -5.63 -2.62 18.70
N VAL A 78 -6.61 -3.46 19.05
CA VAL A 78 -6.94 -3.77 20.47
C VAL A 78 -5.73 -4.41 21.16
N LYS A 79 -5.08 -5.39 20.54
CA LYS A 79 -3.89 -6.04 21.11
C LYS A 79 -2.71 -5.07 21.28
N ILE A 80 -2.52 -4.12 20.36
CA ILE A 80 -1.48 -3.10 20.49
C ILE A 80 -1.78 -2.18 21.68
N ASN A 81 -3.03 -1.71 21.83
CA ASN A 81 -3.42 -0.90 22.98
C ASN A 81 -3.20 -1.65 24.31
N GLU A 82 -3.55 -2.94 24.37
CA GLU A 82 -3.29 -3.78 25.56
C GLU A 82 -1.79 -3.92 25.87
N LEU A 83 -0.95 -4.02 24.84
CA LEU A 83 0.51 -4.07 25.00
C LEU A 83 1.07 -2.73 25.48
N GLU A 84 0.57 -1.62 24.94
CA GLU A 84 0.94 -0.26 25.37
C GLU A 84 0.59 -0.05 26.84
N ASP A 85 -0.64 -0.36 27.26
CA ASP A 85 -1.08 -0.23 28.65
C ASP A 85 -0.23 -1.10 29.60
N ASN A 86 0.06 -2.33 29.22
CA ASN A 86 0.92 -3.22 30.00
C ASN A 86 2.36 -2.69 30.09
N TRP A 87 2.88 -2.13 29.00
CA TRP A 87 4.20 -1.50 28.98
C TRP A 87 4.22 -0.25 29.87
N PHE A 88 3.23 0.63 29.79
CA PHE A 88 3.09 1.81 30.66
C PHE A 88 3.00 1.42 32.12
N GLN A 89 2.21 0.39 32.47
CA GLN A 89 2.13 -0.10 33.84
C GLN A 89 3.47 -0.62 34.35
N ARG A 90 4.22 -1.37 33.52
CA ARG A 90 5.55 -1.85 33.87
C ARG A 90 6.54 -0.70 34.03
N LEU A 91 6.49 0.27 33.12
CA LEU A 91 7.30 1.49 33.18
C LEU A 91 7.03 2.28 34.47
N HIS A 92 5.75 2.50 34.80
CA HIS A 92 5.36 3.17 36.04
C HIS A 92 5.77 2.39 37.30
N ARG A 93 5.82 1.06 37.27
CA ARG A 93 6.35 0.27 38.41
C ARG A 93 7.85 0.45 38.60
N VAL A 94 8.61 0.50 37.50
CA VAL A 94 10.08 0.64 37.55
C VAL A 94 10.50 2.06 37.87
N ILE A 95 9.91 3.06 37.21
CA ILE A 95 10.33 4.47 37.33
C ILE A 95 9.50 5.22 38.37
N GLY A 96 8.30 4.75 38.72
CA GLY A 96 7.43 5.40 39.72
C GLY A 96 8.11 5.73 41.06
N PRO A 97 8.92 4.83 41.66
CA PRO A 97 9.68 5.14 42.86
C PRO A 97 10.70 6.27 42.68
N LEU A 98 11.36 6.34 41.51
CA LEU A 98 12.35 7.37 41.19
C LEU A 98 11.72 8.77 41.12
N TYR A 99 10.48 8.89 40.63
CA TYR A 99 9.78 10.18 40.62
C TYR A 99 9.34 10.66 42.01
N LYS A 100 9.14 9.74 42.97
CA LYS A 100 8.78 10.12 44.35
C LYS A 100 9.96 10.70 45.11
N THR A 101 11.18 10.25 44.83
CA THR A 101 12.39 10.70 45.55
C THR A 101 12.90 12.10 45.15
N VAL A 102 12.32 12.72 44.11
CA VAL A 102 12.71 14.08 43.66
C VAL A 102 11.72 15.16 44.12
N GLY A 103 10.66 14.79 44.83
CA GLY A 103 9.54 15.69 45.19
C GLY A 103 9.82 16.71 46.30
N ASP A 104 10.81 16.50 47.17
CA ASP A 104 10.96 17.33 48.38
C ASP A 104 11.96 18.49 48.25
N LYS A 105 12.68 18.60 47.12
CA LYS A 105 13.47 19.79 46.82
C LYS A 105 12.59 20.80 46.10
N GLY A 106 11.88 21.60 46.91
CA GLY A 106 10.92 22.61 46.48
C GLY A 106 11.33 23.33 45.20
N LYS A 107 10.37 23.45 44.26
CA LYS A 107 10.50 24.21 43.01
C LYS A 107 11.13 25.57 43.33
N LYS A 108 12.43 25.73 43.09
CA LYS A 108 13.05 27.06 43.04
C LYS A 108 12.32 27.79 41.92
N LYS A 109 11.55 28.82 42.28
CA LYS A 109 10.97 29.78 41.33
C LYS A 109 12.13 30.29 40.47
N VAL A 110 12.26 29.77 39.26
CA VAL A 110 13.13 30.37 38.25
C VAL A 110 12.36 31.59 37.76
N THR A 111 12.67 32.73 38.39
CA THR A 111 12.22 34.04 37.94
C THR A 111 12.86 34.29 36.58
N TYR A 112 12.09 34.12 35.51
CA TYR A 112 12.49 34.58 34.19
C TYR A 112 12.49 36.11 34.22
N VAL A 113 13.68 36.71 34.15
CA VAL A 113 13.82 38.14 33.86
C VAL A 113 13.43 38.29 32.40
N SER A 114 12.19 38.69 32.17
CA SER A 114 11.68 38.99 30.83
C SER A 114 12.06 40.44 30.51
N ASP A 115 13.06 40.62 29.66
CA ASP A 115 13.46 41.93 29.18
C ASP A 115 12.36 42.52 28.29
N HIS A 116 11.77 43.59 28.79
CA HIS A 116 10.77 44.39 28.10
C HIS A 116 11.44 45.27 27.05
N GLY A 117 11.07 45.09 25.78
CA GLY A 117 11.52 46.01 24.74
C GLY A 117 10.82 45.86 23.40
N SER A 118 9.54 46.19 23.30
CA SER A 118 9.08 47.17 22.28
C SER A 118 7.56 47.28 22.19
N ARG A 119 7.15 48.51 22.46
CA ARG A 119 5.82 49.09 22.38
C ARG A 119 5.50 49.43 20.92
N SER A 120 4.40 48.92 20.38
CA SER A 120 3.74 49.52 19.22
C SER A 120 2.24 49.22 19.23
N GLU A 121 1.47 50.14 19.80
CA GLU A 121 0.03 50.22 19.62
C GLU A 121 -0.30 50.86 18.27
N ARG A 122 -1.19 50.25 17.48
CA ARG A 122 -2.17 50.99 16.66
C ARG A 122 -3.31 50.09 16.14
N LYS A 123 -4.45 50.22 16.83
CA LYS A 123 -5.85 50.38 16.39
C LYS A 123 -6.37 49.69 15.12
N THR A 124 -7.33 48.77 15.38
CA THR A 124 -8.59 48.41 14.66
C THR A 124 -8.52 48.05 13.16
N PRO A 125 -9.13 46.94 12.70
CA PRO A 125 -10.58 46.96 12.44
C PRO A 125 -11.36 45.61 12.51
N LYS A 126 -12.68 45.75 12.75
CA LYS A 126 -13.84 45.05 12.17
C LYS A 126 -13.68 43.61 11.62
N THR A 127 -14.46 42.71 12.21
CA THR A 127 -15.18 41.54 11.64
C THR A 127 -14.76 41.01 10.25
N PRO A 128 -14.45 39.70 10.19
CA PRO A 128 -14.90 38.82 9.10
C PRO A 128 -15.64 37.60 9.67
N LYS A 129 -16.91 37.39 9.32
CA LYS A 129 -17.40 36.61 8.16
C LYS A 129 -16.88 35.16 8.19
N ALA A 130 -17.82 34.23 8.40
CA ALA A 130 -17.67 32.80 8.26
C ALA A 130 -16.84 32.44 7.02
N ALA A 131 -15.59 32.04 7.24
CA ALA A 131 -14.73 31.43 6.25
C ALA A 131 -14.64 29.94 6.60
N GLN A 132 -14.88 29.13 5.59
CA GLN A 132 -14.96 27.69 5.62
C GLN A 132 -13.79 27.08 6.42
N VAL A 133 -14.11 26.05 7.20
CA VAL A 133 -13.18 25.14 7.85
C VAL A 133 -12.35 24.47 6.75
N GLY A 134 -11.33 25.17 6.28
CA GLY A 134 -10.23 24.59 5.55
C GLY A 134 -9.52 23.70 6.56
N VAL A 135 -9.70 22.39 6.41
CA VAL A 135 -8.85 21.39 7.01
C VAL A 135 -7.42 21.82 6.66
N LYS A 136 -6.74 22.46 7.62
CA LYS A 136 -5.30 22.63 7.56
C LYS A 136 -4.77 21.22 7.61
N GLU A 137 -4.54 20.68 6.42
CA GLU A 137 -3.82 19.45 6.19
C GLU A 137 -2.48 19.62 6.89
N VAL A 138 -2.42 19.15 8.14
CA VAL A 138 -1.19 18.98 8.87
C VAL A 138 -0.41 17.97 8.05
N ARG A 139 0.43 18.46 7.13
CA ARG A 139 1.46 17.69 6.47
C ARG A 139 2.47 17.29 7.54
N ALA A 140 2.09 16.33 8.37
CA ALA A 140 2.98 15.50 9.15
C ALA A 140 3.67 14.52 8.19
N CYS A 141 4.41 15.07 7.21
CA CYS A 141 5.37 14.29 6.45
C CYS A 141 6.72 14.66 7.06
N THR A 142 7.12 13.89 8.08
CA THR A 142 8.49 13.96 8.58
C THR A 142 9.42 13.80 7.36
N PRO A 143 10.43 14.68 7.17
CA PRO A 143 11.27 14.70 5.97
C PRO A 143 11.87 13.32 5.58
N VAL A 144 12.01 12.44 6.57
CA VAL A 144 12.51 11.07 6.46
C VAL A 144 11.58 10.12 5.69
N THR A 145 10.25 10.33 5.72
CA THR A 145 9.28 9.41 5.08
C THR A 145 9.18 9.60 3.56
N ARG A 146 9.31 10.83 3.08
CA ARG A 146 9.19 11.14 1.64
C ARG A 146 10.30 10.48 0.82
N GLY A 147 11.56 10.57 1.28
CA GLY A 147 12.69 9.92 0.60
C GLY A 147 12.65 8.40 0.67
N THR A 148 12.10 7.83 1.76
CA THR A 148 11.98 6.38 1.93
C THR A 148 11.01 5.75 0.94
N LEU A 149 9.85 6.39 0.73
CA LEU A 149 8.86 5.89 -0.23
C LEU A 149 9.37 5.96 -1.67
N GLU A 150 10.08 7.04 -2.03
CA GLU A 150 10.64 7.21 -3.37
C GLU A 150 11.76 6.19 -3.66
N ARG A 151 12.64 5.92 -2.68
CA ARG A 151 13.60 4.82 -2.73
C ARG A 151 12.94 3.46 -2.95
N LEU A 152 11.89 3.17 -2.20
CA LEU A 152 11.18 1.89 -2.32
C LEU A 152 10.54 1.72 -3.70
N ARG A 153 9.90 2.77 -4.23
CA ARG A 153 9.33 2.76 -5.59
C ARG A 153 10.40 2.56 -6.65
N TYR A 154 11.53 3.24 -6.52
CA TYR A 154 12.66 3.06 -7.43
C TYR A 154 13.23 1.64 -7.36
N ARG A 155 13.46 1.11 -6.16
CA ARG A 155 13.93 -0.26 -5.94
C ARG A 155 13.00 -1.27 -6.60
N ASN A 156 11.69 -1.16 -6.37
CA ASN A 156 10.69 -2.06 -6.96
C ASN A 156 10.71 -1.99 -8.50
N LYS A 157 10.83 -0.78 -9.06
CA LYS A 157 10.98 -0.61 -10.51
C LYS A 157 12.21 -1.35 -11.05
N VAL A 158 13.37 -1.16 -10.41
CA VAL A 158 14.61 -1.84 -10.81
C VAL A 158 14.47 -3.36 -10.70
N ILE A 159 13.79 -3.87 -9.66
CA ILE A 159 13.52 -5.30 -9.52
C ILE A 159 12.70 -5.82 -10.70
N ASP A 160 11.65 -5.10 -11.11
CA ASP A 160 10.81 -5.52 -12.24
C ASP A 160 11.56 -5.50 -13.58
N ASP A 161 12.41 -4.48 -13.79
CA ASP A 161 13.29 -4.41 -14.98
C ASP A 161 14.31 -5.57 -15.00
N LEU A 162 14.82 -6.01 -13.85
CA LEU A 162 15.79 -7.11 -13.75
C LEU A 162 15.16 -8.51 -13.81
N LYS A 163 13.86 -8.65 -13.52
CA LYS A 163 13.16 -9.96 -13.52
C LYS A 163 13.08 -10.58 -14.92
N SER A 164 12.93 -9.75 -15.95
CA SER A 164 12.81 -10.17 -17.35
C SER A 164 14.15 -10.61 -17.96
N LEU A 165 15.28 -10.24 -17.34
CA LEU A 165 16.60 -10.61 -17.83
C LEU A 165 16.87 -12.11 -17.68
N ASP A 166 17.64 -12.62 -18.63
CA ASP A 166 18.14 -13.98 -18.58
C ASP A 166 19.27 -14.14 -17.53
N MET A 167 19.70 -15.38 -17.31
CA MET A 167 20.75 -15.65 -16.33
C MET A 167 22.10 -15.04 -16.72
N VAL A 168 22.42 -15.00 -18.01
CA VAL A 168 23.73 -14.59 -18.54
C VAL A 168 23.88 -13.07 -18.48
N GLU A 169 22.85 -12.35 -18.88
CA GLU A 169 22.69 -10.89 -18.77
C GLU A 169 22.77 -10.45 -17.32
N LEU A 170 22.03 -11.13 -16.42
CA LEU A 170 22.06 -10.81 -15.00
C LEU A 170 23.45 -11.04 -14.40
N GLN A 171 24.14 -12.12 -14.78
CA GLN A 171 25.50 -12.39 -14.33
C GLN A 171 26.51 -11.36 -14.88
N LYS A 172 26.32 -10.89 -16.12
CA LYS A 172 27.11 -9.80 -16.72
C LYS A 172 26.90 -8.49 -15.97
N LEU A 173 25.66 -8.16 -15.60
CA LEU A 173 25.35 -7.00 -14.76
C LEU A 173 25.98 -7.11 -13.36
N CYS A 174 25.91 -8.29 -12.73
CA CYS A 174 26.57 -8.53 -11.45
C CYS A 174 28.08 -8.26 -11.53
N LYS A 175 28.76 -8.78 -12.56
CA LYS A 175 30.19 -8.53 -12.80
C LYS A 175 30.48 -7.05 -13.05
N GLY A 176 29.66 -6.38 -13.87
CA GLY A 176 29.82 -4.95 -14.18
C GLY A 176 29.64 -4.05 -12.95
N GLU A 177 28.77 -4.44 -12.01
CA GLU A 177 28.56 -3.73 -10.76
C GLU A 177 29.42 -4.27 -9.60
N GLY A 178 30.29 -5.26 -9.80
CA GLY A 178 31.13 -5.83 -8.74
C GLY A 178 30.33 -6.53 -7.63
N ILE A 179 29.18 -7.12 -7.95
CA ILE A 179 28.34 -7.91 -7.04
C ILE A 179 28.56 -9.40 -7.35
N SER A 180 28.71 -10.23 -6.31
CA SER A 180 28.83 -11.69 -6.49
C SER A 180 27.49 -12.31 -6.88
N TYR A 181 27.47 -13.14 -7.92
CA TYR A 181 26.25 -13.83 -8.36
C TYR A 181 25.93 -15.01 -7.43
N ASN A 182 24.97 -14.81 -6.51
CA ASN A 182 24.56 -15.81 -5.51
C ASN A 182 23.13 -16.31 -5.79
N GLY A 183 22.84 -16.63 -7.06
CA GLY A 183 21.51 -17.02 -7.54
C GLY A 183 20.64 -15.84 -8.00
N LYS A 184 19.61 -16.13 -8.79
CA LYS A 184 18.82 -15.10 -9.50
C LYS A 184 18.17 -14.09 -8.55
N ILE A 185 17.45 -14.56 -7.53
CA ILE A 185 16.70 -13.69 -6.62
C ILE A 185 17.64 -12.80 -5.80
N LYS A 186 18.67 -13.37 -5.17
CA LYS A 186 19.60 -12.64 -4.33
C LYS A 186 20.36 -11.57 -5.12
N SER A 187 20.85 -11.93 -6.30
CA SER A 187 21.57 -10.99 -7.18
C SER A 187 20.70 -9.82 -7.65
N ILE A 188 19.41 -10.04 -7.93
CA ILE A 188 18.46 -8.97 -8.27
C ILE A 188 18.29 -8.00 -7.11
N LEU A 189 18.13 -8.51 -5.89
CA LEU A 189 17.97 -7.69 -4.69
C LEU A 189 19.24 -6.85 -4.41
N ASP A 190 20.41 -7.48 -4.50
CA ASP A 190 21.71 -6.82 -4.27
C ASP A 190 21.95 -5.69 -5.29
N ILE A 191 21.66 -5.91 -6.58
CA ILE A 191 21.74 -4.87 -7.62
C ILE A 191 20.74 -3.73 -7.35
N ALA A 192 19.48 -4.08 -7.04
CA ALA A 192 18.45 -3.07 -6.81
C ALA A 192 18.76 -2.19 -5.61
N ASP A 193 19.29 -2.77 -4.53
CA ASP A 193 19.73 -2.05 -3.34
C ASP A 193 20.94 -1.17 -3.64
N LYS A 194 21.97 -1.70 -4.32
CA LYS A 194 23.14 -0.91 -4.72
C LYS A 194 22.76 0.29 -5.60
N ARG A 195 21.93 0.09 -6.62
CA ARG A 195 21.45 1.19 -7.48
C ARG A 195 20.62 2.21 -6.72
N ALA A 196 19.79 1.76 -5.78
CA ALA A 196 19.01 2.67 -4.92
C ALA A 196 19.93 3.49 -4.00
N MET A 197 20.96 2.87 -3.42
CA MET A 197 21.97 3.55 -2.61
C MET A 197 22.76 4.57 -3.42
N VAL A 198 23.19 4.23 -4.64
CA VAL A 198 23.91 5.16 -5.53
C VAL A 198 23.02 6.35 -5.92
N LYS A 199 21.74 6.11 -6.21
CA LYS A 199 20.83 7.16 -6.69
C LYS A 199 20.38 8.14 -5.59
N PHE A 200 20.03 7.62 -4.42
CA PHE A 200 19.48 8.44 -3.33
C PHE A 200 20.52 8.77 -2.26
N GLY A 201 21.76 8.30 -2.41
CA GLY A 201 22.84 8.44 -1.46
C GLY A 201 22.67 7.53 -0.23
N ALA A 202 23.76 7.34 0.51
CA ALA A 202 23.73 6.80 1.88
C ALA A 202 23.19 7.83 2.91
N THR A 203 22.73 8.99 2.45
CA THR A 203 22.31 10.17 3.23
C THR A 203 21.12 9.94 4.17
N CYS A 204 20.66 8.70 4.36
CA CYS A 204 19.71 8.38 5.42
C CYS A 204 20.34 7.95 6.74
N GLN A 205 21.67 7.89 6.85
CA GLN A 205 22.31 7.58 8.13
C GLN A 205 22.97 8.78 8.84
N GLU A 206 23.05 9.97 8.22
CA GLU A 206 23.93 11.04 8.73
C GLU A 206 23.26 12.25 9.41
N PHE A 207 21.95 12.24 9.68
CA PHE A 207 21.36 13.23 10.60
C PHE A 207 20.41 12.62 11.63
N ALA A 208 20.72 11.41 12.11
CA ALA A 208 20.56 11.21 13.54
C ALA A 208 21.69 12.02 14.16
N GLU A 209 21.44 13.31 14.39
CA GLU A 209 22.23 14.11 15.32
C GLU A 209 22.24 13.30 16.62
N VAL A 210 23.31 12.52 16.80
CA VAL A 210 23.62 11.87 18.06
C VAL A 210 23.76 13.04 19.01
N ILE A 211 22.67 13.34 19.73
CA ILE A 211 22.74 14.15 20.92
C ILE A 211 23.78 13.42 21.75
N ARG A 212 25.02 13.94 21.76
CA ARG A 212 26.02 13.53 22.72
C ARG A 212 25.43 13.93 24.06
N LEU A 213 24.77 12.99 24.70
CA LEU A 213 24.59 13.06 26.14
C LEU A 213 26.01 12.97 26.65
N ASP A 214 26.64 14.14 26.88
CA ASP A 214 27.82 14.19 27.71
C ASP A 214 27.40 13.58 29.04
N ASP A 215 27.84 12.33 29.26
CA ASP A 215 27.76 11.66 30.54
C ASP A 215 28.48 12.56 31.54
N SER A 216 27.67 13.34 32.26
CA SER A 216 28.09 14.18 33.36
C SER A 216 28.45 13.23 34.50
N GLU A 217 29.65 12.64 34.42
CA GLU A 217 30.31 11.97 35.53
C GLU A 217 30.63 13.01 36.60
N ALA A 218 29.64 13.26 37.47
CA ALA A 218 29.85 13.96 38.72
C ALA A 218 30.74 13.07 39.59
N LEU A 219 32.00 13.50 39.68
CA LEU A 219 33.10 12.89 40.40
C LEU A 219 32.68 12.39 41.79
N ASP A 220 32.93 11.10 41.95
CA ASP A 220 33.20 10.40 43.19
C ASP A 220 34.19 11.20 44.06
N ALA A 221 33.71 11.62 45.22
CA ALA A 221 34.53 12.12 46.33
C ALA A 221 34.24 11.29 47.58
N GLY A 222 34.35 9.97 47.45
CA GLY A 222 34.46 9.04 48.58
C GLY A 222 35.89 9.04 49.12
N SER A 223 36.21 9.98 50.00
CA SER A 223 37.36 9.86 50.92
C SER A 223 37.09 8.70 51.86
N VAL A 224 37.87 7.62 51.75
CA VAL A 224 38.03 6.63 52.82
C VAL A 224 39.52 6.50 53.09
N ASP A 225 39.97 7.30 54.04
CA ASP A 225 41.21 7.09 54.78
C ASP A 225 41.15 5.70 55.44
N GLY A 226 41.96 4.78 54.93
CA GLY A 226 42.11 3.41 55.42
C GLY A 226 43.57 3.13 55.73
N GLU A 227 43.97 3.60 56.91
CA GLU A 227 45.29 3.53 57.53
C GLU A 227 45.63 2.10 58.02
N LEU A 228 46.77 1.56 57.53
CA LEU A 228 47.68 0.55 58.14
C LEU A 228 47.14 -0.86 58.55
N PRO A 229 47.99 -1.86 58.89
CA PRO A 229 49.46 -1.94 58.77
C PRO A 229 50.00 -3.20 58.06
N GLU A 230 51.31 -3.10 57.79
CA GLU A 230 52.27 -4.18 57.57
C GLU A 230 52.19 -5.26 58.66
N ASP A 231 52.28 -6.52 58.25
CA ASP A 231 52.99 -7.59 58.97
C ASP A 231 53.21 -8.74 57.96
N ALA A 232 54.44 -8.93 57.48
CA ALA A 232 55.43 -9.86 58.03
C ALA A 232 55.03 -11.34 57.88
N SER A 233 55.66 -12.05 56.93
CA SER A 233 56.31 -13.34 57.21
C SER A 233 57.07 -13.87 55.99
N ALA A 234 58.23 -14.44 56.33
CA ALA A 234 59.26 -15.02 55.49
C ALA A 234 58.86 -16.33 54.80
#